data_AF-M1CUS9-F1
#
_entry.id   AF-M1CUS9-F1
#
_cell.length_a   1.000
_cell.length_b   1.000
_cell.length_c   1.000
_cell.angle_alpha   90.00
_cell.angle_beta   90.00
_cell.angle_gamma   90.00
#
_symmetry.space_group_name_H-M   'P 1'
#
loop_
_entity.id
_entity.type
_entity.pdbx_description
1 polymer ?
#
loop_
_entity_poly.entity_id
_entity_poly.type
_entity_poly.pdbx_seq_one_letter_code
_entity_poly.pdbx_strand_id
1 'polypeptide(L)'
;MSGRFTEDNSISCQDQGVKFIKAKVNSKLNEFLEKARKDVNLSLLYWPQDSWNVDASNLFAMPVVIIQITEFECGGLALSMSHAHIAMDGYSIFTVINEWSKVCRLEIPVEKIDFMSFNLVDVFPTRDLSKLLLPRVPPLDRVESKLVAKRLYINEDSISRLRKEVGGLSHQELK
;
A
#
# COMPACT_ATOMS: atom_id res chain seq x y z
N MET A 1 -1.01 14.54 2.66
CA MET A 1 -0.80 13.66 1.48
C MET A 1 -0.32 14.40 0.24
N SER A 2 -0.64 15.69 0.07
CA SER A 2 -0.19 16.54 -1.06
C SER A 2 1.26 17.05 -0.95
N GLY A 3 1.90 16.87 0.20
CA GLY A 3 3.26 17.34 0.47
C GLY A 3 4.38 16.52 -0.18
N ARG A 4 5.62 16.85 0.17
CA ARG A 4 6.84 16.14 -0.24
C ARG A 4 7.75 15.90 0.95
N PHE A 5 8.55 14.84 0.89
CA PHE A 5 9.58 14.61 1.90
C PHE A 5 10.68 15.66 1.79
N THR A 6 11.21 16.05 2.93
CA THR A 6 12.41 16.89 3.08
C THR A 6 13.58 16.04 3.57
N GLU A 7 14.81 16.58 3.46
CA GLU A 7 16.05 15.85 3.78
C GLU A 7 16.10 15.28 5.21
N ASP A 8 15.37 15.89 6.14
CA ASP A 8 15.23 15.45 7.53
C ASP A 8 14.16 14.37 7.76
N ASN A 9 13.62 13.78 6.68
CA ASN A 9 12.51 12.82 6.67
C ASN A 9 11.19 13.37 7.23
N SER A 10 11.03 14.69 7.33
CA SER A 10 9.72 15.30 7.56
C SER A 10 8.96 15.49 6.25
N ILE A 11 7.70 15.93 6.33
CA ILE A 11 6.86 16.19 5.15
C ILE A 11 6.54 17.68 5.12
N SER A 12 6.99 18.35 4.06
CA SER A 12 6.59 19.73 3.76
C SER A 12 5.17 19.75 3.19
N CYS A 13 4.24 20.31 3.95
CA CYS A 13 2.82 20.42 3.58
C CYS A 13 2.53 21.70 2.76
N GLN A 14 3.19 21.86 1.61
CA GLN A 14 3.03 23.01 0.71
C GLN A 14 2.03 22.76 -0.44
N ASP A 15 1.12 21.81 -0.27
CA ASP A 15 0.07 21.50 -1.24
C ASP A 15 0.54 21.30 -2.70
N GLN A 16 1.68 20.65 -2.87
CA GLN A 16 2.26 20.30 -4.17
C GLN A 16 1.46 19.23 -4.95
N GLY A 17 0.29 18.87 -4.45
CA GLY A 17 -0.64 17.92 -5.07
C GLY A 17 -0.25 16.45 -4.92
N VAL A 18 -1.22 15.61 -5.27
CA VAL A 18 -1.09 14.16 -5.41
C VAL A 18 -0.93 13.83 -6.88
N LYS A 19 -0.04 12.89 -7.24
CA LYS A 19 0.09 12.45 -8.62
C LYS A 19 -1.09 11.53 -8.97
N PHE A 20 -1.89 11.94 -9.94
CA PHE A 20 -3.05 11.19 -10.42
C PHE A 20 -2.85 10.79 -11.89
N ILE A 21 -2.87 9.49 -12.16
CA ILE A 21 -2.62 8.91 -13.48
C ILE A 21 -3.92 8.33 -14.00
N LYS A 22 -4.31 8.71 -15.22
CA LYS A 22 -5.39 8.06 -15.96
C LYS A 22 -4.79 7.23 -17.08
N ALA A 23 -5.09 5.94 -17.07
CA ALA A 23 -4.62 4.99 -18.08
C ALA A 23 -5.82 4.30 -18.74
N LYS A 24 -5.60 3.77 -19.95
CA LYS A 24 -6.56 2.92 -20.66
C LYS A 24 -5.81 1.71 -21.20
N VAL A 25 -6.42 0.54 -21.12
CA VAL A 25 -5.85 -0.71 -21.62
C VAL A 25 -6.78 -1.37 -22.63
N ASN A 26 -6.18 -1.94 -23.68
CA ASN A 26 -6.89 -2.70 -24.71
C ASN A 26 -7.10 -4.16 -24.26
N SER A 27 -7.80 -4.33 -23.14
CA SER A 27 -8.22 -5.64 -22.63
C SER A 27 -9.46 -5.50 -21.77
N LYS A 28 -10.16 -6.63 -21.53
CA LYS A 28 -11.30 -6.67 -20.61
C LYS A 28 -10.85 -6.94 -19.19
N LEU A 29 -11.55 -6.37 -18.21
CA LEU A 29 -11.25 -6.57 -16.78
C LEU A 29 -11.19 -8.06 -16.40
N ASN A 30 -12.13 -8.87 -16.90
CA ASN A 30 -12.16 -10.31 -16.62
C ASN A 30 -10.91 -11.05 -17.14
N GLU A 31 -10.39 -10.66 -18.30
CA GLU A 31 -9.16 -11.26 -18.86
C GLU A 31 -7.94 -10.91 -18.00
N PHE A 32 -7.89 -9.67 -17.52
CA PHE A 32 -6.88 -9.26 -16.54
C PHE A 32 -6.96 -10.08 -15.25
N LEU A 33 -8.16 -10.21 -14.67
CA LEU A 33 -8.35 -10.95 -13.42
C LEU A 33 -7.94 -12.42 -13.57
N GLU A 34 -8.27 -13.06 -14.69
CA GLU A 34 -7.85 -14.45 -14.97
C GLU A 34 -6.32 -14.59 -15.07
N LYS A 35 -5.64 -13.61 -15.66
CA LYS A 35 -4.17 -13.58 -15.73
C LYS A 35 -3.56 -13.36 -14.34
N ALA A 36 -4.03 -12.35 -13.61
CA ALA A 36 -3.55 -12.02 -12.26
C ALA A 36 -3.78 -13.15 -11.24
N ARG A 37 -4.83 -13.97 -11.43
CA ARG A 37 -5.08 -15.17 -10.62
C ARG A 37 -4.01 -16.24 -10.79
N LYS A 38 -3.42 -16.36 -11.98
CA LYS A 38 -2.39 -17.34 -12.33
C LYS A 38 -0.99 -16.85 -11.97
N ASP A 39 -0.74 -15.56 -12.18
CA ASP A 39 0.51 -14.89 -11.81
C ASP A 39 0.21 -13.53 -11.18
N VAL A 40 0.42 -13.45 -9.87
CA VAL A 40 0.13 -12.24 -9.09
C VAL A 40 0.94 -11.03 -9.54
N ASN A 41 2.13 -11.25 -10.13
CA ASN A 41 2.98 -10.16 -10.63
C ASN A 41 2.33 -9.42 -11.80
N LEU A 42 1.41 -10.07 -12.54
CA LEU A 42 0.65 -9.40 -13.60
C LEU A 42 -0.28 -8.31 -13.06
N SER A 43 -0.62 -8.34 -11.77
CA SER A 43 -1.34 -7.24 -11.10
C SER A 43 -0.51 -5.95 -11.08
N LEU A 44 0.82 -6.07 -11.02
CA LEU A 44 1.73 -4.93 -10.97
C LEU A 44 1.76 -4.14 -12.28
N LEU A 45 1.35 -4.73 -13.41
CA LEU A 45 1.26 -4.02 -14.70
C LEU A 45 0.31 -2.80 -14.65
N TYR A 46 -0.62 -2.79 -13.71
CA TYR A 46 -1.63 -1.74 -13.53
C TYR A 46 -1.35 -0.86 -12.30
N TRP A 47 -0.19 -1.04 -11.67
CA TRP A 47 0.28 -0.23 -10.54
C TRP A 47 1.06 1.00 -11.03
N PRO A 48 1.09 2.12 -10.28
CA PRO A 48 1.93 3.27 -10.64
C PRO A 48 3.42 2.92 -10.67
N GLN A 49 3.98 2.77 -11.87
CA GLN A 49 5.38 2.34 -12.06
C GLN A 49 6.41 3.37 -11.54
N ASP A 50 6.02 4.64 -11.47
CA ASP A 50 6.88 5.71 -10.94
C ASP A 50 7.36 5.44 -9.50
N SER A 51 6.67 4.56 -8.77
CA SER A 51 7.02 4.17 -7.41
C SER A 51 8.02 3.01 -7.28
N TRP A 52 8.44 2.37 -8.38
CA TRP A 52 9.27 1.16 -8.31
C TRP A 52 10.75 1.43 -8.05
N ASN A 53 11.26 2.59 -8.46
CA ASN A 53 12.67 2.94 -8.35
C ASN A 53 12.88 4.07 -7.33
N VAL A 54 12.28 3.95 -6.13
CA VAL A 54 12.46 4.91 -5.03
C VAL A 54 13.61 4.46 -4.13
N ASP A 55 14.57 5.33 -3.92
CA ASP A 55 15.64 5.18 -2.95
C ASP A 55 15.87 6.50 -2.18
N ALA A 56 16.88 6.52 -1.31
CA ALA A 56 17.18 7.68 -0.48
C ALA A 56 17.56 8.94 -1.30
N SER A 57 18.06 8.78 -2.53
CA SER A 57 18.49 9.88 -3.38
C SER A 57 17.34 10.60 -4.08
N ASN A 58 16.19 9.94 -4.25
CA ASN A 58 15.04 10.51 -4.97
C ASN A 58 13.73 10.53 -4.17
N LEU A 59 13.75 10.05 -2.91
CA LEU A 59 12.60 10.08 -2.00
C LEU A 59 11.97 11.47 -1.87
N PHE A 60 12.79 12.52 -1.78
CA PHE A 60 12.35 13.91 -1.60
C PHE A 60 11.61 14.48 -2.82
N ALA A 61 11.87 13.93 -4.00
CA ALA A 61 11.16 14.30 -5.23
C ALA A 61 9.84 13.53 -5.40
N MET A 62 9.64 12.44 -4.65
CA MET A 62 8.52 11.53 -4.83
C MET A 62 7.26 12.05 -4.08
N PRO A 63 6.07 12.02 -4.72
CA PRO A 63 4.81 12.25 -4.01
C PRO A 63 4.60 11.25 -2.88
N VAL A 64 4.00 11.69 -1.76
CA VAL A 64 3.64 10.79 -0.65
C VAL A 64 2.63 9.73 -1.09
N VAL A 65 1.73 10.09 -2.01
CA VAL A 65 0.73 9.19 -2.62
C VAL A 65 0.73 9.39 -4.14
N ILE A 66 0.63 8.28 -4.87
CA ILE A 66 0.40 8.23 -6.32
C ILE A 66 -0.83 7.37 -6.56
N ILE A 67 -1.80 7.91 -7.29
CA ILE A 67 -3.06 7.24 -7.60
C ILE A 67 -3.10 6.97 -9.10
N GLN A 68 -3.51 5.77 -9.50
CA GLN A 68 -3.77 5.45 -10.90
C GLN A 68 -5.14 4.81 -11.07
N ILE A 69 -5.92 5.36 -12.01
CA ILE A 69 -7.15 4.75 -12.51
C ILE A 69 -6.88 4.21 -13.91
N THR A 70 -7.07 2.91 -14.09
CA THR A 70 -6.98 2.26 -15.40
C THR A 70 -8.34 1.82 -15.88
N GLU A 71 -8.75 2.30 -17.06
CA GLU A 71 -10.00 1.94 -17.72
C GLU A 71 -9.79 0.78 -18.71
N PHE A 72 -10.64 -0.23 -18.62
CA PHE A 72 -10.66 -1.40 -19.50
C PHE A 72 -11.68 -1.19 -20.62
N GLU A 73 -11.53 -1.88 -21.76
CA GLU A 73 -12.44 -1.75 -22.91
C GLU A 73 -13.90 -2.07 -22.58
N CYS A 74 -14.12 -2.94 -21.58
CA CYS A 74 -15.45 -3.30 -21.10
C CYS A 74 -16.08 -2.25 -20.16
N GLY A 75 -15.47 -1.08 -19.99
CA GLY A 75 -15.88 -0.04 -19.02
C GLY A 75 -15.53 -0.36 -17.57
N GLY A 76 -14.87 -1.50 -17.31
CA GLY A 76 -14.35 -1.82 -15.98
C GLY A 76 -13.20 -0.88 -15.58
N LEU A 77 -12.97 -0.73 -14.28
CA LEU A 77 -11.92 0.13 -13.73
C LEU A 77 -11.02 -0.66 -12.77
N ALA A 78 -9.72 -0.35 -12.79
CA ALA A 78 -8.79 -0.69 -11.71
C ALA A 78 -8.29 0.60 -11.07
N LEU A 79 -8.52 0.75 -9.76
CA LEU A 79 -7.92 1.78 -8.93
C LEU A 79 -6.70 1.19 -8.22
N SER A 80 -5.55 1.86 -8.33
CA SER A 80 -4.31 1.48 -7.66
C SER A 80 -3.69 2.69 -6.95
N MET A 81 -3.04 2.45 -5.81
CA MET A 81 -2.49 3.51 -4.97
C MET A 81 -1.13 3.10 -4.42
N SER A 82 -0.09 3.80 -4.86
CA SER A 82 1.23 3.71 -4.25
C SER A 82 1.41 4.80 -3.20
N HIS A 83 2.07 4.47 -2.08
CA HIS A 83 2.28 5.41 -0.99
C HIS A 83 3.61 5.14 -0.28
N ALA A 84 4.18 6.17 0.32
CA ALA A 84 5.40 6.04 1.09
C ALA A 84 5.11 5.40 2.46
N HIS A 85 5.58 4.18 2.68
CA HIS A 85 5.34 3.42 3.93
C HIS A 85 5.93 4.10 5.19
N ILE A 86 6.89 5.02 5.03
CA ILE A 86 7.40 5.85 6.12
C ILE A 86 6.36 6.85 6.64
N ALA A 87 5.37 7.24 5.82
CA ALA A 87 4.34 8.20 6.19
C ALA A 87 3.00 7.53 6.56
N MET A 88 2.70 6.37 5.98
CA MET A 88 1.39 5.73 6.10
C MET A 88 1.55 4.21 6.19
N ASP A 89 0.84 3.60 7.12
CA ASP A 89 0.68 2.16 7.20
C ASP A 89 -0.56 1.69 6.43
N GLY A 90 -0.80 0.37 6.46
CA GLY A 90 -1.97 -0.24 5.82
C GLY A 90 -3.29 0.33 6.31
N TYR A 91 -3.43 0.57 7.63
CA TYR A 91 -4.67 1.12 8.18
C TYR A 91 -4.93 2.54 7.66
N SER A 92 -3.91 3.37 7.65
CA SER A 92 -3.98 4.77 7.21
C SER A 92 -4.39 4.88 5.74
N ILE A 93 -3.80 4.08 4.85
CA ILE A 93 -4.14 4.13 3.42
C ILE A 93 -5.54 3.61 3.13
N PHE A 94 -5.99 2.55 3.81
CA PHE A 94 -7.36 2.05 3.65
C PHE A 94 -8.40 3.01 4.21
N THR A 95 -8.06 3.74 5.29
CA THR A 95 -8.92 4.82 5.80
C THR A 95 -9.08 5.91 4.75
N VAL A 96 -7.99 6.37 4.11
CA VAL A 96 -8.06 7.34 3.00
C VAL A 96 -8.96 6.84 1.86
N ILE A 97 -8.81 5.59 1.43
CA ILE A 97 -9.65 5.01 0.37
C ILE A 97 -11.13 5.01 0.76
N ASN A 98 -11.43 4.59 1.99
CA ASN A 98 -12.80 4.53 2.49
C ASN A 98 -13.43 5.93 2.54
N GLU A 99 -12.73 6.91 3.09
CA GLU A 99 -13.24 8.28 3.24
C GLU A 99 -13.34 8.99 1.89
N TRP A 100 -12.37 8.80 0.99
CA TRP A 100 -12.46 9.28 -0.38
C TRP A 100 -13.70 8.72 -1.08
N SER A 101 -14.02 7.44 -0.89
CA SER A 101 -15.23 6.83 -1.46
C SER A 101 -16.52 7.45 -0.91
N LYS A 102 -16.57 7.80 0.39
CA LYS A 102 -17.73 8.46 0.99
C LYS A 102 -17.90 9.87 0.46
N VAL A 103 -16.82 10.64 0.36
CA VAL A 103 -16.83 11.99 -0.21
C VAL A 103 -17.38 11.97 -1.64
N CYS A 104 -16.88 11.07 -2.48
CA CYS A 104 -17.36 10.94 -3.86
C CYS A 104 -18.84 10.53 -3.95
N ARG A 105 -19.32 9.66 -3.04
CA ARG A 105 -20.71 9.15 -3.07
C ARG A 105 -21.73 10.10 -2.45
N LEU A 106 -21.33 10.83 -1.43
CA LEU A 106 -22.21 11.68 -0.62
C LEU A 106 -22.05 13.17 -0.96
N GLU A 107 -21.17 13.50 -1.92
CA GLU A 107 -20.87 14.87 -2.34
C GLU A 107 -20.52 15.77 -1.15
N ILE A 108 -19.73 15.23 -0.21
CA ILE A 108 -19.35 15.94 1.02
C ILE A 108 -18.53 17.17 0.63
N PRO A 109 -18.93 18.39 1.06
CA PRO A 109 -18.16 19.60 0.83
C PRO A 109 -16.76 19.50 1.42
N VAL A 110 -15.76 20.08 0.75
CA VAL A 110 -14.35 19.98 1.13
C VAL A 110 -14.12 20.43 2.57
N GLU A 111 -14.81 21.49 3.01
CA GLU A 111 -14.73 22.04 4.36
C GLU A 111 -15.24 21.12 5.46
N LYS A 112 -15.95 20.03 5.12
CA LYS A 112 -16.45 19.02 6.06
C LYS A 112 -15.62 17.74 6.06
N ILE A 113 -14.56 17.67 5.24
CA ILE A 113 -13.69 16.51 5.18
C ILE A 113 -12.72 16.57 6.35
N ASP A 114 -13.03 15.80 7.40
CA ASP A 114 -12.14 15.61 8.55
C ASP A 114 -12.17 14.13 8.95
N PHE A 115 -11.08 13.41 8.64
CA PHE A 115 -11.01 11.96 8.87
C PHE A 115 -9.65 11.45 9.35
N MET A 116 -8.64 12.33 9.44
CA MET A 116 -7.29 11.94 9.82
C MET A 116 -6.66 13.00 10.71
N SER A 117 -6.16 12.57 11.87
CA SER A 117 -5.33 13.38 12.74
C SER A 117 -3.86 13.13 12.43
N PHE A 118 -3.08 14.21 12.31
CA PHE A 118 -1.64 14.15 12.06
C PHE A 118 -0.80 14.46 13.31
N ASN A 119 -1.42 14.44 14.50
CA ASN A 119 -0.79 14.81 15.77
C ASN A 119 -0.02 13.63 16.42
N LEU A 120 0.50 12.71 15.61
CA LEU A 120 1.22 11.53 16.11
C LEU A 120 2.45 11.90 16.94
N VAL A 121 3.07 13.05 16.70
CA VAL A 121 4.22 13.55 17.46
C VAL A 121 3.88 13.80 18.93
N ASP A 122 2.62 14.15 19.24
CA ASP A 122 2.17 14.39 20.61
C ASP A 122 2.09 13.09 21.42
N VAL A 123 1.82 11.97 20.74
CA VAL A 123 1.72 10.63 21.35
C VAL A 123 3.05 9.88 21.28
N PHE A 124 3.75 10.02 20.16
CA PHE A 124 5.01 9.35 19.84
C PHE A 124 6.04 10.37 19.32
N PRO A 125 6.73 11.08 20.23
CA PRO A 125 7.76 12.04 19.84
C PRO A 125 8.87 11.37 19.02
N THR A 126 9.41 12.10 18.05
CA THR A 126 10.54 11.64 17.23
C THR A 126 11.74 11.28 18.10
N ARG A 127 12.35 10.13 17.84
CA ARG A 127 13.56 9.66 18.53
C ARG A 127 14.63 9.30 17.51
N ASP A 128 15.89 9.53 17.88
CA ASP A 128 17.01 9.00 17.12
C ASP A 128 17.10 7.49 17.30
N LEU A 129 16.72 6.74 16.26
CA LEU A 129 16.76 5.28 16.22
C LEU A 129 18.02 4.74 15.54
N SER A 130 18.98 5.60 15.18
CA SER A 130 20.20 5.21 14.45
C SER A 130 21.04 4.18 15.21
N LYS A 131 20.88 4.10 16.54
CA LYS A 131 21.56 3.12 17.41
C LYS A 131 20.81 1.80 17.58
N LEU A 132 19.53 1.73 17.22
CA LEU A 132 18.68 0.55 17.38
C LEU A 132 18.43 -0.17 16.05
N LEU A 133 18.44 0.57 14.95
CA LEU A 133 18.23 0.03 13.62
C LEU A 133 19.55 -0.52 13.08
N LEU A 134 19.53 -1.78 12.65
CA LEU A 134 20.64 -2.33 11.87
C LEU A 134 20.75 -1.56 10.55
N PRO A 135 21.97 -1.22 10.10
CA PRO A 135 22.16 -0.61 8.80
C PRO A 135 21.55 -1.52 7.72
N ARG A 136 20.83 -0.92 6.76
CA ARG A 136 20.27 -1.68 5.63
C ARG A 136 21.42 -2.41 4.93
N VAL A 137 21.26 -3.71 4.71
CA VAL A 137 22.22 -4.50 3.94
C VAL A 137 22.42 -3.83 2.57
N PRO A 138 23.67 -3.45 2.23
CA PRO A 138 23.97 -2.81 0.96
C PRO A 138 23.41 -3.63 -0.21
N PRO A 139 22.90 -2.98 -1.29
CA PRO A 139 22.40 -3.70 -2.46
C PRO A 139 23.41 -4.70 -3.04
N LEU A 140 24.71 -4.40 -2.92
CA LEU A 140 25.82 -5.24 -3.39
C LEU A 140 25.94 -6.59 -2.66
N ASP A 141 25.47 -6.65 -1.41
CA ASP A 141 25.53 -7.86 -0.57
C ASP A 141 24.24 -8.70 -0.66
N ARG A 142 23.27 -8.25 -1.46
CA ARG A 142 22.03 -8.99 -1.69
C ARG A 142 22.30 -10.09 -2.71
N VAL A 143 22.25 -11.34 -2.25
CA VAL A 143 22.25 -12.49 -3.16
C VAL A 143 21.04 -12.39 -4.07
N GLU A 144 21.31 -12.17 -5.36
CA GLU A 144 20.26 -12.11 -6.37
C GLU A 144 19.59 -13.48 -6.46
N SER A 145 18.39 -13.57 -5.91
CA SER A 145 17.61 -14.79 -5.86
C SER A 145 16.34 -14.60 -6.68
N LYS A 146 15.99 -15.63 -7.45
CA LYS A 146 14.75 -15.62 -8.22
C LYS A 146 13.57 -15.75 -7.25
N LEU A 147 13.02 -14.61 -6.86
CA LEU A 147 11.81 -14.55 -6.03
C LEU A 147 10.57 -14.80 -6.89
N VAL A 148 9.68 -15.66 -6.40
CA VAL A 148 8.38 -15.92 -7.04
C VAL A 148 7.30 -15.67 -6.01
N ALA A 149 6.44 -14.69 -6.28
CA ALA A 149 5.24 -14.46 -5.50
C ALA A 149 4.15 -15.46 -5.91
N LYS A 150 3.51 -16.09 -4.92
CA LYS A 150 2.36 -16.98 -5.13
C LYS A 150 1.20 -16.53 -4.26
N ARG A 151 -0.01 -16.61 -4.80
CA ARG A 151 -1.24 -16.41 -4.03
C ARG A 151 -1.70 -17.74 -3.45
N LEU A 152 -1.68 -17.84 -2.13
CA LEU A 152 -2.26 -18.96 -1.40
C LEU A 152 -3.69 -18.60 -1.00
N TYR A 153 -4.65 -19.43 -1.37
CA TYR A 153 -6.05 -19.24 -1.00
C TYR A 153 -6.39 -20.21 0.13
N ILE A 154 -6.63 -19.66 1.32
CA ILE A 154 -7.03 -20.43 2.51
C ILE A 154 -8.50 -20.14 2.76
N ASN A 155 -9.36 -21.13 2.48
CA ASN A 155 -10.80 -20.99 2.64
C ASN A 155 -11.26 -21.23 4.08
N GLU A 156 -12.54 -20.97 4.34
CA GLU A 156 -13.18 -21.13 5.64
C GLU A 156 -13.03 -22.54 6.21
N ASP A 157 -13.24 -23.58 5.40
CA ASP A 157 -13.09 -24.98 5.83
C ASP A 157 -11.66 -25.29 6.30
N SER A 158 -10.65 -24.79 5.58
CA SER A 158 -9.25 -24.99 5.93
C SER A 158 -8.88 -24.26 7.23
N ILE A 159 -9.36 -23.03 7.41
CA ILE A 159 -9.19 -22.28 8.67
C ILE A 159 -9.90 -23.02 9.81
N SER A 160 -11.11 -23.52 9.59
CA SER A 160 -11.91 -24.23 10.60
C SER A 160 -11.26 -25.53 11.05
N ARG A 161 -10.67 -26.30 10.11
CA ARG A 161 -9.87 -27.49 10.43
C ARG A 161 -8.63 -27.11 11.24
N LEU A 162 -7.87 -26.12 10.80
CA LEU A 162 -6.66 -25.66 11.49
C LEU A 162 -6.96 -25.20 12.93
N ARG A 163 -8.05 -24.46 13.13
CA ARG A 163 -8.50 -24.05 14.48
C ARG A 163 -8.81 -25.23 15.39
N LYS A 164 -9.43 -26.30 14.87
CA LYS A 164 -9.73 -27.51 15.65
C LYS A 164 -8.47 -28.27 16.03
N GLU A 165 -7.51 -28.37 15.11
CA GLU A 165 -6.23 -29.03 15.38
C GLU A 165 -5.41 -28.26 16.42
N VAL A 166 -5.22 -26.96 16.23
CA VAL A 166 -4.43 -26.12 17.16
C VAL A 166 -5.15 -25.91 18.49
N GLY A 167 -6.47 -25.69 18.48
CA GLY A 167 -7.28 -25.55 19.69
C GLY A 167 -7.49 -26.87 20.44
N GLY A 168 -7.33 -28.02 19.77
CA GLY A 168 -7.35 -29.34 20.40
C GLY A 168 -6.02 -29.69 21.10
N LEU A 169 -4.90 -29.11 20.66
CA LEU A 169 -3.58 -29.33 21.25
C LEU A 169 -3.45 -28.73 22.66
N SER A 170 -4.14 -27.62 22.97
CA SER A 170 -4.11 -27.03 24.32
C SER A 170 -4.76 -27.89 25.41
N HIS A 171 -5.48 -28.96 25.04
CA HIS A 171 -6.09 -29.89 25.99
C HIS A 171 -5.31 -31.20 26.20
N GLN A 172 -4.24 -31.44 25.43
CA GLN A 172 -3.46 -32.68 25.54
C GLN A 172 -2.13 -32.52 26.31
N GLU A 173 -1.68 -31.29 26.58
CA GLU A 173 -0.44 -31.01 27.34
C GLU A 173 -0.66 -30.87 28.87
N LEU A 174 -1.86 -31.15 29.38
CA LEU A 174 -2.21 -31.08 30.81
C LEU A 174 -2.60 -32.44 31.43
N LYS A 175 -2.07 -33.55 30.91
CA LYS A 175 -2.21 -34.88 31.53
C LYS A 175 -0.86 -35.51 31.84
#